data_AF-A0A8J9RBQ4-F1
#
_entry.id   AF-A0A8J9RBQ4-F1
#
_cell.length_a   1.000
_cell.length_b   1.000
_cell.length_c   1.000
_cell.angle_alpha   90.00
_cell.angle_beta   90.00
_cell.angle_gamma   90.00
#
_symmetry.space_group_name_H-M   'P 1'
#
loop_
_entity.id
_entity.type
_entity.pdbx_description
1 polymer ?
#
loop_
_entity_poly.entity_id
_entity_poly.type
_entity_poly.pdbx_seq_one_letter_code
_entity_poly.pdbx_strand_id
1 'polypeptide(L)'
;MDADDSEPRFIISVVDPTNVWGLVSDVLLSRLPFRHVHLKNKFGNLVPISELHVQYLNNDDALLRKRRPHAKQPVTWFRNPYALLVLVSGDSVEEYKQNVRDGLRRLLDPPVDPLGGPVEWIIVYVRPSTIDALSKGPSKVFAALRNDFSTRRRERCMRLDFSGGLVTGVDDLERQLRDAVKSTFEARAAAYDEEVRRLMAMRKAEGWSFSTLFLVKDSLAAMLEAAGCLEDALREYSELEACYSEAIANGGALAAHPFGGDEPGDDQACLLTAAWREMRGSVHERGAVPQFRFRQFLFACQARILLKLQRPTEVADRGMKFVAAFGELLADAQLPPQLREAWAFSACMSLVIALARLAPGASPSTSPSLGPTVSDAGHQLSTAATLAERLGRPLQRSASAGNIGDSPERKSRPVNGSASPSARSVASTSTAAPSEASDGSSLRLDALRAQRPVTLPQRPSRLDPSADRSRLGNAGTYLYLQPL
;
A
#
# COMPACT_ATOMS: atom_id res chain seq x y z
N MET A 1 -17.50 4.70 4.25
CA MET A 1 -16.72 5.95 4.00
C MET A 1 -16.14 5.85 2.60
N ASP A 2 -16.74 6.54 1.64
CA ASP A 2 -17.02 5.85 0.38
C ASP A 2 -16.29 6.45 -0.84
N ALA A 3 -16.04 5.59 -1.84
CA ALA A 3 -15.62 5.90 -3.20
C ALA A 3 -14.27 6.62 -3.47
N ASP A 4 -13.58 7.25 -2.51
CA ASP A 4 -12.25 7.87 -2.74
C ASP A 4 -11.07 7.08 -2.14
N ASP A 5 -11.14 5.75 -2.18
CA ASP A 5 -9.96 4.91 -2.00
C ASP A 5 -9.37 4.55 -3.36
N SER A 6 -9.00 5.57 -4.12
CA SER A 6 -8.32 5.45 -5.41
C SER A 6 -6.84 5.10 -5.21
N GLU A 7 -6.27 4.37 -6.16
CA GLU A 7 -4.82 4.09 -6.23
C GLU A 7 -3.97 5.38 -6.11
N PRO A 8 -2.70 5.29 -5.65
CA PRO A 8 -1.79 6.42 -5.58
C PRO A 8 -1.62 7.12 -6.93
N ARG A 9 -1.66 8.46 -6.90
CA ARG A 9 -1.48 9.32 -8.09
C ARG A 9 -0.60 10.51 -7.74
N PHE A 10 0.26 10.89 -8.67
CA PHE A 10 1.06 12.11 -8.55
C PHE A 10 0.21 13.31 -8.96
N ILE A 11 -0.36 14.00 -7.98
CA ILE A 11 -1.21 15.17 -8.23
C ILE A 11 -0.39 16.45 -8.15
N ILE A 12 -0.55 17.35 -9.13
CA ILE A 12 -0.14 18.75 -9.03
C ILE A 12 -1.39 19.60 -8.82
N SER A 13 -1.40 20.36 -7.72
CA SER A 13 -2.49 21.29 -7.38
C SER A 13 -2.32 22.57 -8.19
N VAL A 14 -3.37 23.05 -8.85
CA VAL A 14 -3.35 24.25 -9.70
C VAL A 14 -4.19 25.36 -9.08
N VAL A 15 -3.61 26.55 -8.93
CA VAL A 15 -4.29 27.78 -8.50
C VAL A 15 -4.15 28.82 -9.60
N ASP A 16 -5.27 29.38 -10.05
CA ASP A 16 -5.31 30.28 -11.21
C ASP A 16 -6.16 31.54 -10.92
N PRO A 17 -5.62 32.50 -10.13
CA PRO A 17 -6.29 33.77 -9.81
C PRO A 17 -6.56 34.66 -11.04
N THR A 18 -5.94 34.37 -12.19
CA THR A 18 -6.06 35.17 -13.42
C THR A 18 -6.84 34.48 -14.55
N ASN A 19 -7.42 33.31 -14.30
CA ASN A 19 -8.22 32.53 -15.25
C ASN A 19 -7.52 32.26 -16.61
N VAL A 20 -6.22 31.91 -16.57
CA VAL A 20 -5.41 31.56 -17.75
C VAL A 20 -5.15 30.06 -17.93
N TRP A 21 -5.70 29.19 -17.07
CA TRP A 21 -5.56 27.73 -17.17
C TRP A 21 -6.01 27.20 -18.52
N GLY A 22 -7.11 27.70 -19.09
CA GLY A 22 -7.60 27.29 -20.42
C GLY A 22 -6.69 27.67 -21.61
N LEU A 23 -5.63 28.45 -21.39
CA LEU A 23 -4.57 28.69 -22.38
C LEU A 23 -3.35 27.78 -22.15
N VAL A 24 -3.15 27.31 -20.92
CA VAL A 24 -1.95 26.58 -20.46
C VAL A 24 -2.19 25.06 -20.35
N SER A 25 -3.44 24.64 -20.15
CA SER A 25 -3.85 23.24 -19.90
C SER A 25 -3.30 22.30 -20.96
N ASP A 26 -3.57 22.60 -22.23
CA ASP A 26 -3.34 21.68 -23.34
C ASP A 26 -1.84 21.52 -23.60
N VAL A 27 -1.09 22.61 -23.39
CA VAL A 27 0.39 22.62 -23.41
C VAL A 27 0.94 21.70 -22.32
N LEU A 28 0.50 21.85 -21.06
CA LEU A 28 1.00 21.02 -19.95
C LEU A 28 0.55 19.56 -20.06
N LEU A 29 -0.68 19.30 -20.51
CA LEU A 29 -1.20 17.96 -20.75
C LEU A 29 -0.45 17.25 -21.89
N SER A 30 -0.02 17.99 -22.93
CA SER A 30 0.83 17.44 -24.01
C SER A 30 2.23 16.99 -23.55
N ARG A 31 2.66 17.38 -22.35
CA ARG A 31 3.94 16.98 -21.73
C ARG A 31 3.81 15.81 -20.74
N LEU A 32 2.65 15.15 -20.70
CA LEU A 32 2.40 13.96 -19.88
C LEU A 32 2.49 12.66 -20.70
N PRO A 33 2.95 11.54 -20.11
CA PRO A 33 3.56 11.42 -18.78
C PRO A 33 4.95 12.06 -18.73
N PHE A 34 5.42 12.44 -17.53
CA PHE A 34 6.78 12.95 -17.38
C PHE A 34 7.80 11.84 -17.64
N ARG A 35 8.59 11.98 -18.71
CA ARG A 35 9.65 11.04 -19.07
C ARG A 35 11.02 11.46 -18.51
N HIS A 36 11.92 10.48 -18.41
CA HIS A 36 13.31 10.62 -17.96
C HIS A 36 13.47 11.18 -16.54
N VAL A 37 12.48 10.94 -15.66
CA VAL A 37 12.56 11.30 -14.25
C VAL A 37 13.58 10.37 -13.58
N HIS A 38 14.42 10.91 -12.69
CA HIS A 38 15.39 10.12 -11.92
C HIS A 38 15.11 10.28 -10.44
N LEU A 39 14.59 9.24 -9.78
CA LEU A 39 14.26 9.24 -8.35
C LEU A 39 15.38 8.53 -7.56
N LYS A 40 15.54 8.84 -6.27
CA LYS A 40 16.42 8.05 -5.39
C LYS A 40 15.67 6.82 -4.86
N ASN A 41 16.35 5.67 -4.81
CA ASN A 41 15.89 4.49 -4.09
C ASN A 41 16.22 4.58 -2.59
N LYS A 42 15.75 3.60 -1.79
CA LYS A 42 15.99 3.47 -0.33
C LYS A 42 17.48 3.45 0.07
N PHE A 43 18.39 3.24 -0.88
CA PHE A 43 19.85 3.26 -0.69
C PHE A 43 20.53 4.54 -1.24
N GLY A 44 19.75 5.54 -1.69
CA GLY A 44 20.24 6.80 -2.25
C GLY A 44 20.70 6.74 -3.72
N ASN A 45 20.65 5.57 -4.37
CA ASN A 45 21.03 5.42 -5.78
C ASN A 45 19.94 5.99 -6.70
N LEU A 46 20.34 6.60 -7.82
CA LEU A 46 19.40 7.11 -8.81
C LEU A 46 18.83 5.98 -9.67
N VAL A 47 17.50 5.85 -9.67
CA VAL A 47 16.73 4.95 -10.52
C VAL A 47 16.08 5.77 -11.64
N PRO A 48 16.30 5.41 -12.92
CA PRO A 48 15.60 6.03 -14.04
C PRO A 48 14.15 5.52 -14.11
N ILE A 49 13.20 6.44 -14.15
CA ILE A 49 11.78 6.18 -14.34
C ILE A 49 11.41 6.52 -15.77
N SER A 50 10.95 5.52 -16.53
CA SER A 50 10.59 5.67 -17.94
C SER A 50 9.46 6.68 -18.14
N GLU A 51 8.36 6.51 -17.41
CA GLU A 51 7.16 7.35 -17.46
C GLU A 51 6.58 7.53 -16.05
N LEU A 52 6.38 8.78 -15.63
CA LEU A 52 5.70 9.14 -14.38
C LEU A 52 4.36 9.79 -14.71
N HIS A 53 3.26 9.10 -14.39
CA HIS A 53 1.91 9.60 -14.63
C HIS A 53 1.49 10.63 -13.58
N VAL A 54 1.47 11.89 -14.00
CA VAL A 54 1.06 13.05 -13.19
C VAL A 54 -0.33 13.53 -13.61
N GLN A 55 -1.14 13.97 -12.66
CA GLN A 55 -2.47 14.56 -12.90
C GLN A 55 -2.51 15.99 -12.36
N TYR A 56 -2.90 16.95 -13.21
CA TYR A 56 -3.25 18.30 -12.75
C TYR A 56 -4.68 18.31 -12.20
N LEU A 57 -4.89 18.90 -11.03
CA LEU A 57 -6.21 19.16 -10.45
C LEU A 57 -6.26 20.61 -9.96
N ASN A 58 -7.41 21.27 -10.09
CA ASN A 58 -7.62 22.56 -9.44
C ASN A 58 -7.49 22.40 -7.92
N ASN A 59 -6.88 23.36 -7.22
CA ASN A 59 -6.74 23.37 -5.76
C ASN A 59 -8.09 23.19 -5.03
N ASP A 60 -9.15 23.73 -5.61
CA ASP A 60 -10.52 23.69 -5.09
C ASP A 60 -11.32 22.53 -5.69
N ASP A 61 -10.68 21.54 -6.29
CA ASP A 61 -11.30 20.29 -6.72
C ASP A 61 -11.94 19.52 -5.54
N ALA A 62 -13.03 18.82 -5.81
CA ALA A 62 -13.78 18.08 -4.80
C ALA A 62 -12.95 16.94 -4.14
N LEU A 63 -12.08 16.29 -4.91
CA LEU A 63 -11.14 15.26 -4.45
C LEU A 63 -10.16 15.83 -3.42
N LEU A 64 -9.55 16.98 -3.73
CA LEU A 64 -8.62 17.64 -2.83
C LEU A 64 -9.33 18.18 -1.59
N ARG A 65 -10.52 18.77 -1.73
CA ARG A 65 -11.35 19.18 -0.59
C ARG A 65 -11.70 18.02 0.35
N LYS A 66 -12.03 16.84 -0.19
CA LYS A 66 -12.31 15.62 0.60
C LYS A 66 -11.07 15.07 1.33
N ARG A 67 -9.87 15.22 0.74
CA ARG A 67 -8.61 14.71 1.29
C ARG A 67 -7.99 15.62 2.36
N ARG A 68 -8.17 16.95 2.28
CA ARG A 68 -7.59 17.94 3.20
C ARG A 68 -7.74 17.62 4.71
N PRO A 69 -8.90 17.16 5.24
CA PRO A 69 -9.03 16.83 6.66
C PRO A 69 -8.12 15.68 7.12
N HIS A 70 -7.90 14.70 6.25
CA HIS A 70 -7.12 13.49 6.54
C HIS A 70 -5.64 13.64 6.21
N ALA A 71 -5.24 14.76 5.57
CA ALA A 71 -3.95 14.93 4.92
C ALA A 71 -2.72 14.74 5.83
N LYS A 72 -2.87 14.92 7.15
CA LYS A 72 -1.83 14.72 8.18
C LYS A 72 -1.62 13.26 8.62
N GLN A 73 -2.56 12.37 8.32
CA GLN A 73 -2.49 10.98 8.77
C GLN A 73 -1.45 10.21 7.92
N PRO A 74 -0.52 9.43 8.51
CA PRO A 74 0.51 8.71 7.73
C PRO A 74 -0.05 7.82 6.63
N VAL A 75 -1.18 7.16 6.90
CA VAL A 75 -1.92 6.32 5.94
C VAL A 75 -2.51 7.07 4.74
N THR A 76 -2.32 8.40 4.65
CA THR A 76 -2.81 9.25 3.56
C THR A 76 -1.77 10.14 2.89
N TRP A 77 -0.54 10.30 3.41
CA TRP A 77 0.43 11.27 2.87
C TRP A 77 0.66 11.15 1.35
N PHE A 78 0.68 9.93 0.80
CA PHE A 78 0.80 9.71 -0.65
C PHE A 78 -0.32 10.33 -1.51
N ARG A 79 -1.51 10.59 -0.93
CA ARG A 79 -2.68 11.20 -1.60
C ARG A 79 -2.59 12.74 -1.67
N ASN A 80 -1.64 13.35 -0.97
CA ASN A 80 -1.41 14.79 -0.98
C ASN A 80 -0.71 15.22 -2.30
N PRO A 81 -0.94 16.45 -2.79
CA PRO A 81 -0.21 16.96 -3.96
C PRO A 81 1.32 16.89 -3.80
N TYR A 82 2.01 16.76 -4.93
CA TYR A 82 3.48 16.72 -5.05
C TYR A 82 4.06 18.04 -5.53
N ALA A 83 3.23 18.95 -6.05
CA ALA A 83 3.58 20.35 -6.27
C ALA A 83 2.33 21.24 -6.23
N LEU A 84 2.55 22.54 -6.00
CA LEU A 84 1.58 23.61 -6.18
C LEU A 84 2.01 24.50 -7.36
N LEU A 85 1.18 24.55 -8.39
CA LEU A 85 1.34 25.36 -9.59
C LEU A 85 0.41 26.59 -9.50
N VAL A 86 0.97 27.79 -9.51
CA VAL A 86 0.21 29.04 -9.46
C VAL A 86 0.34 29.80 -10.77
N LEU A 87 -0.76 30.00 -11.48
CA LEU A 87 -0.77 30.76 -12.74
C LEU A 87 -1.08 32.24 -12.49
N VAL A 88 -0.34 33.12 -13.18
CA VAL A 88 -0.48 34.59 -13.03
C VAL A 88 -0.31 35.25 -14.40
N SER A 89 -1.11 36.28 -14.69
CA SER A 89 -1.04 37.10 -15.90
C SER A 89 -1.18 38.59 -15.56
N GLY A 90 -0.88 39.47 -16.52
CA GLY A 90 -0.95 40.93 -16.38
C GLY A 90 0.28 41.65 -16.94
N ASP A 91 0.14 42.93 -17.30
CA ASP A 91 1.18 43.76 -17.93
C ASP A 91 1.60 44.99 -17.08
N SER A 92 0.75 45.39 -16.13
CA SER A 92 0.97 46.48 -15.17
C SER A 92 1.71 46.00 -13.90
N VAL A 93 2.83 46.65 -13.59
CA VAL A 93 3.61 46.38 -12.37
C VAL A 93 2.91 46.94 -11.12
N GLU A 94 2.17 48.03 -11.33
CA GLU A 94 1.45 48.76 -10.30
C GLU A 94 0.23 47.95 -9.84
N GLU A 95 -0.51 47.36 -10.79
CA GLU A 95 -1.61 46.43 -10.50
C GLU A 95 -1.10 45.15 -9.82
N TYR A 96 0.00 44.56 -10.33
CA TYR A 96 0.64 43.40 -9.70
C TYR A 96 0.95 43.66 -8.21
N LYS A 97 1.55 44.82 -7.88
CA LYS A 97 1.88 45.21 -6.51
C LYS A 97 0.66 45.43 -5.61
N GLN A 98 -0.46 45.90 -6.16
CA GLN A 98 -1.68 46.25 -5.41
C GLN A 98 -2.59 45.04 -5.20
N ASN A 99 -2.87 44.29 -6.28
CA ASN A 99 -3.94 43.28 -6.30
C ASN A 99 -3.40 41.85 -6.16
N VAL A 100 -2.28 41.53 -6.83
CA VAL A 100 -1.82 40.15 -7.02
C VAL A 100 -0.80 39.74 -5.96
N ARG A 101 0.27 40.52 -5.77
CA ARG A 101 1.45 40.16 -4.96
C ARG A 101 1.10 39.73 -3.54
N ASP A 102 0.27 40.49 -2.84
CA ASP A 102 -0.04 40.20 -1.44
C ASP A 102 -1.13 39.13 -1.29
N GLY A 103 -1.86 38.83 -2.37
CA GLY A 103 -2.67 37.60 -2.50
C GLY A 103 -1.79 36.35 -2.67
N LEU A 104 -0.80 36.40 -3.57
CA LEU A 104 0.20 35.35 -3.73
C LEU A 104 0.98 35.10 -2.43
N ARG A 105 1.36 36.15 -1.69
CA ARG A 105 1.98 35.99 -0.37
C ARG A 105 1.09 35.25 0.62
N ARG A 106 -0.22 35.55 0.70
CA ARG A 106 -1.14 34.78 1.58
C ARG A 106 -1.40 33.34 1.12
N LEU A 107 -1.23 33.05 -0.17
CA LEU A 107 -1.35 31.69 -0.74
C LEU A 107 -0.08 30.85 -0.51
N LEU A 108 1.07 31.51 -0.46
CA LEU A 108 2.41 30.89 -0.38
C LEU A 108 3.06 31.04 1.01
N ASP A 109 2.48 31.87 1.88
CA ASP A 109 2.63 31.82 3.34
C ASP A 109 2.34 30.39 3.77
N PRO A 110 3.25 29.79 4.55
CA PRO A 110 3.71 28.44 4.28
C PRO A 110 2.55 27.45 4.12
N PRO A 111 2.29 26.95 2.88
CA PRO A 111 1.57 25.71 2.70
C PRO A 111 2.48 24.62 3.26
N VAL A 112 2.33 24.41 4.57
CA VAL A 112 2.98 23.34 5.31
C VAL A 112 2.42 22.04 4.74
N ASP A 113 3.27 21.27 4.04
CA ASP A 113 2.98 19.87 3.75
C ASP A 113 2.57 19.25 5.10
N PRO A 114 1.51 18.45 5.16
CA PRO A 114 1.07 17.83 6.40
C PRO A 114 2.16 17.13 7.24
N LEU A 115 3.31 16.82 6.63
CA LEU A 115 4.58 16.38 7.23
C LEU A 115 5.40 17.44 8.01
N GLY A 116 5.00 18.71 8.00
CA GLY A 116 5.76 19.83 8.58
C GLY A 116 6.76 20.50 7.64
N GLY A 117 6.97 19.96 6.43
CA GLY A 117 7.85 20.55 5.41
C GLY A 117 7.16 21.64 4.57
N PRO A 118 7.89 22.42 3.76
CA PRO A 118 7.28 23.30 2.76
C PRO A 118 6.79 22.50 1.55
N VAL A 119 5.55 22.71 1.08
CA VAL A 119 5.12 22.19 -0.22
C VAL A 119 5.96 22.83 -1.33
N GLU A 120 6.40 22.02 -2.28
CA GLU A 120 7.12 22.47 -3.47
C GLU A 120 6.17 23.29 -4.36
N TRP A 121 6.49 24.57 -4.59
CA TRP A 121 5.62 25.48 -5.35
C TRP A 121 6.36 26.26 -6.42
N ILE A 122 5.65 26.48 -7.54
CA ILE A 122 6.09 27.16 -8.75
C ILE A 122 5.03 28.19 -9.14
N ILE A 123 5.46 29.42 -9.44
CA ILE A 123 4.62 30.45 -10.05
C ILE A 123 4.94 30.48 -11.55
N VAL A 124 3.92 30.45 -12.40
CA VAL A 124 4.06 30.61 -13.85
C VAL A 124 3.41 31.92 -14.26
N TYR A 125 4.23 32.86 -14.68
CA TYR A 125 3.77 34.06 -15.36
C TYR A 125 3.45 33.73 -16.83
N VAL A 126 2.23 34.02 -17.25
CA VAL A 126 1.76 33.88 -18.63
C VAL A 126 1.64 35.29 -19.21
N ARG A 127 2.34 35.61 -20.30
CA ARG A 127 2.16 36.90 -20.98
C ARG A 127 0.73 36.96 -21.56
N PRO A 128 -0.04 38.05 -21.34
CA PRO A 128 -1.29 38.29 -22.05
C PRO A 128 -1.09 38.26 -23.58
N SER A 129 -1.85 37.41 -24.28
CA SER A 129 -1.77 37.28 -25.75
C SER A 129 -2.16 38.56 -26.50
N THR A 130 -2.97 39.42 -25.89
CA THR A 130 -3.39 40.75 -26.37
C THR A 130 -2.27 41.80 -26.34
N ILE A 131 -1.20 41.57 -25.58
CA ILE A 131 -0.10 42.53 -25.41
C ILE A 131 1.10 42.09 -26.26
N ASP A 132 1.58 43.00 -27.10
CA ASP A 132 2.77 42.83 -27.95
C ASP A 132 3.96 42.26 -27.15
N ALA A 133 4.63 41.26 -27.71
CA ALA A 133 5.81 40.63 -27.14
C ALA A 133 6.99 41.61 -26.97
N LEU A 134 7.04 42.70 -27.75
CA LEU A 134 8.03 43.78 -27.59
C LEU A 134 7.69 44.73 -26.42
N SER A 135 6.48 44.63 -25.83
CA SER A 135 6.08 45.45 -24.69
C SER A 135 6.95 45.18 -23.46
N LYS A 136 7.46 46.26 -22.87
CA LYS A 136 8.27 46.18 -21.64
C LYS A 136 7.41 45.93 -20.38
N GLY A 137 6.08 46.05 -20.45
CA GLY A 137 5.16 45.81 -19.32
C GLY A 137 5.25 44.38 -18.77
N PRO A 138 4.86 43.36 -19.56
CA PRO A 138 4.98 41.94 -19.19
C PRO A 138 6.35 41.54 -18.63
N SER A 139 7.42 42.02 -19.28
CA SER A 139 8.80 41.73 -18.87
C SER A 139 9.18 42.37 -17.52
N LYS A 140 8.62 43.54 -17.18
CA LYS A 140 8.78 44.15 -15.85
C LYS A 140 7.94 43.43 -14.78
N VAL A 141 6.71 42.99 -15.10
CA VAL A 141 5.86 42.23 -14.18
C VAL A 141 6.52 40.91 -13.82
N PHE A 142 7.03 40.17 -14.80
CA PHE A 142 7.80 38.95 -14.55
C PHE A 142 9.06 39.20 -13.71
N ALA A 143 9.80 40.28 -13.99
CA ALA A 143 10.97 40.64 -13.19
C ALA A 143 10.61 40.99 -11.73
N ALA A 144 9.46 41.63 -11.49
CA ALA A 144 8.95 41.91 -10.15
C ALA A 144 8.54 40.62 -9.41
N LEU A 145 7.76 39.75 -10.07
CA LEU A 145 7.41 38.41 -9.56
C LEU A 145 8.65 37.61 -9.16
N ARG A 146 9.67 37.56 -10.04
CA ARG A 146 10.92 36.84 -9.74
C ARG A 146 11.64 37.43 -8.53
N ASN A 147 11.71 38.75 -8.42
CA ASN A 147 12.37 39.42 -7.29
C ASN A 147 11.61 39.26 -5.96
N ASP A 148 10.27 39.11 -5.99
CA ASP A 148 9.44 38.88 -4.80
C ASP A 148 9.46 37.42 -4.32
N PHE A 149 9.58 36.43 -5.24
CA PHE A 149 9.29 35.02 -4.93
C PHE A 149 10.40 34.01 -5.27
N SER A 150 11.43 34.40 -6.04
CA SER A 150 12.60 33.54 -6.33
C SER A 150 13.83 33.97 -5.53
N THR A 151 14.79 33.06 -5.34
CA THR A 151 16.00 33.30 -4.53
C THR A 151 17.25 32.86 -5.27
N ARG A 152 18.42 33.40 -4.91
CA ARG A 152 19.73 33.01 -5.50
C ARG A 152 20.06 31.52 -5.43
N ARG A 153 19.39 30.73 -4.57
CA ARG A 153 19.56 29.28 -4.45
C ARG A 153 18.44 28.46 -5.09
N ARG A 154 17.33 29.11 -5.47
CA ARG A 154 16.12 28.46 -5.95
C ARG A 154 15.24 29.43 -6.72
N GLU A 155 15.25 29.30 -8.04
CA GLU A 155 14.26 29.89 -8.93
C GLU A 155 12.89 29.23 -8.68
N ARG A 156 11.82 30.02 -8.68
CA ARG A 156 10.43 29.56 -8.49
C ARG A 156 9.43 30.20 -9.47
N CYS A 157 9.88 31.17 -10.28
CA CYS A 157 9.05 31.93 -11.20
C CYS A 157 9.42 31.61 -12.65
N MET A 158 8.58 30.85 -13.36
CA MET A 158 8.72 30.60 -14.80
C MET A 158 7.92 31.61 -15.61
N ARG A 159 8.26 31.75 -16.90
CA ARG A 159 7.53 32.57 -17.86
C ARG A 159 7.12 31.73 -19.07
N LEU A 160 5.86 31.85 -19.47
CA LEU A 160 5.34 31.35 -20.74
C LEU A 160 4.90 32.52 -21.62
N ASP A 161 5.31 32.48 -22.90
CA ASP A 161 4.81 33.36 -23.94
C ASP A 161 4.17 32.54 -25.05
N PHE A 162 2.97 32.94 -25.45
CA PHE A 162 2.22 32.34 -26.55
C PHE A 162 2.29 33.27 -27.77
N SER A 163 3.01 32.87 -28.82
CA SER A 163 3.29 33.72 -29.98
C SER A 163 3.32 32.90 -31.28
N GLY A 164 2.41 33.21 -32.22
CA GLY A 164 2.38 32.57 -33.54
C GLY A 164 2.12 31.05 -33.50
N GLY A 165 1.45 30.54 -32.46
CA GLY A 165 1.25 29.11 -32.22
C GLY A 165 2.40 28.39 -31.49
N LEU A 166 3.55 29.05 -31.31
CA LEU A 166 4.65 28.55 -30.48
C LEU A 166 4.50 29.01 -29.02
N VAL A 167 4.95 28.17 -28.08
CA VAL A 167 4.97 28.47 -26.64
C VAL A 167 6.41 28.36 -26.13
N THR A 168 6.98 29.46 -25.64
CA THR A 168 8.35 29.48 -25.09
C THR A 168 8.37 29.27 -23.58
N GLY A 169 9.43 28.65 -23.05
CA GLY A 169 9.61 28.41 -21.60
C GLY A 169 8.93 27.14 -21.08
N VAL A 170 8.18 26.41 -21.91
CA VAL A 170 7.50 25.16 -21.55
C VAL A 170 8.48 24.06 -21.10
N ASP A 171 9.64 23.93 -21.74
CA ASP A 171 10.61 22.86 -21.42
C ASP A 171 11.34 23.11 -20.08
N ASP A 172 11.60 24.39 -19.76
CA ASP A 172 12.13 24.81 -18.46
C ASP A 172 11.11 24.57 -17.33
N LEU A 173 9.83 24.87 -17.59
CA LEU A 173 8.73 24.59 -16.68
C LEU A 173 8.52 23.08 -16.47
N GLU A 174 8.57 22.27 -17.53
CA GLU A 174 8.49 20.80 -17.45
C GLU A 174 9.66 20.21 -16.64
N ARG A 175 10.88 20.75 -16.79
CA ARG A 175 12.03 20.40 -15.95
C ARG A 175 11.76 20.75 -14.48
N GLN A 176 11.34 21.99 -14.19
CA GLN A 176 11.10 22.43 -12.82
C GLN A 176 9.94 21.67 -12.14
N LEU A 177 8.90 21.30 -12.89
CA LEU A 177 7.79 20.48 -12.39
C LEU A 177 8.26 19.06 -12.02
N ARG A 178 9.14 18.44 -12.82
CA ARG A 178 9.79 17.17 -12.46
C ARG A 178 10.62 17.31 -11.19
N ASP A 179 11.43 18.35 -11.08
CA ASP A 179 12.28 18.61 -9.91
C ASP A 179 11.47 18.83 -8.62
N ALA A 180 10.36 19.58 -8.71
CA ALA A 180 9.42 19.79 -7.61
C ALA A 180 8.75 18.47 -7.16
N VAL A 181 8.15 17.73 -8.10
CA VAL A 181 7.49 16.45 -7.82
C VAL A 181 8.46 15.43 -7.22
N LYS A 182 9.70 15.37 -7.75
CA LYS A 182 10.80 14.58 -7.19
C LYS A 182 11.15 14.99 -5.77
N SER A 183 11.31 16.28 -5.50
CA SER A 183 11.69 16.80 -4.18
C SER A 183 10.64 16.46 -3.11
N THR A 184 9.35 16.64 -3.41
CA THR A 184 8.27 16.22 -2.48
C THR A 184 8.17 14.70 -2.36
N PHE A 185 8.40 13.92 -3.42
CA PHE A 185 8.45 12.46 -3.35
C PHE A 185 9.58 11.96 -2.44
N GLU A 186 10.82 12.45 -2.61
CA GLU A 186 11.96 12.06 -1.78
C GLU A 186 11.75 12.42 -0.30
N ALA A 187 11.22 13.62 -0.01
CA ALA A 187 10.89 14.04 1.35
C ALA A 187 9.78 13.17 1.98
N ARG A 188 8.77 12.78 1.19
CA ARG A 188 7.64 11.97 1.64
C ARG A 188 8.02 10.50 1.88
N ALA A 189 8.92 9.94 1.06
CA ALA A 189 9.50 8.62 1.29
C ALA A 189 10.32 8.59 2.60
N ALA A 190 11.18 9.58 2.84
CA ALA A 190 11.95 9.68 4.07
C ALA A 190 11.07 9.83 5.33
N ALA A 191 9.95 10.55 5.23
CA ALA A 191 8.98 10.64 6.33
C ALA A 191 8.24 9.32 6.59
N TYR A 192 7.90 8.56 5.54
CA TYR A 192 7.36 7.21 5.68
C TYR A 192 8.37 6.26 6.36
N ASP A 193 9.64 6.30 5.98
CA ASP A 193 10.70 5.52 6.64
C ASP A 193 10.82 5.84 8.14
N GLU A 194 10.66 7.11 8.55
CA GLU A 194 10.67 7.51 9.97
C GLU A 194 9.41 7.03 10.71
N GLU A 195 8.22 7.13 10.13
CA GLU A 195 7.00 6.62 10.78
C GLU A 195 7.03 5.08 10.91
N VAL A 196 7.52 4.37 9.90
CA VAL A 196 7.74 2.91 9.96
C VAL A 196 8.77 2.56 11.05
N ARG A 197 9.87 3.31 11.13
CA ARG A 197 10.89 3.17 12.20
C ARG A 197 10.30 3.39 13.59
N ARG A 198 9.48 4.44 13.78
CA ARG A 198 8.77 4.74 15.03
C ARG A 198 7.79 3.64 15.42
N LEU A 199 6.97 3.17 14.48
CA LEU A 199 6.01 2.08 14.69
C LEU A 199 6.72 0.75 15.02
N MET A 200 7.86 0.47 14.39
CA MET A 200 8.67 -0.73 14.67
C MET A 200 9.40 -0.64 16.01
N ALA A 201 9.89 0.53 16.42
CA ALA A 201 10.46 0.73 17.76
C ALA A 201 9.41 0.46 18.87
N MET A 202 8.13 0.76 18.60
CA MET A 202 7.02 0.54 19.53
C MET A 202 6.44 -0.89 19.50
N ARG A 203 6.97 -1.82 18.69
CA ARG A 203 6.39 -3.16 18.48
C ARG A 203 6.30 -4.10 19.69
N LYS A 204 6.89 -3.71 20.83
CA LYS A 204 6.81 -4.42 22.12
C LYS A 204 5.97 -3.67 23.16
N ALA A 205 5.39 -2.53 22.82
CA ALA A 205 4.58 -1.72 23.74
C ALA A 205 3.11 -2.14 23.71
N GLU A 206 2.46 -2.08 24.86
CA GLU A 206 1.02 -2.26 24.97
C GLU A 206 0.29 -1.18 24.14
N GLY A 207 -0.71 -1.59 23.36
CA GLY A 207 -1.42 -0.71 22.42
C GLY A 207 -0.77 -0.58 21.02
N TRP A 208 0.35 -1.26 20.74
CA TRP A 208 0.82 -1.41 19.36
C TRP A 208 -0.17 -2.22 18.51
N SER A 209 -0.37 -1.81 17.26
CA SER A 209 -1.28 -2.49 16.32
C SER A 209 -0.59 -2.76 14.99
N PHE A 210 -0.56 -4.03 14.58
CA PHE A 210 -0.08 -4.43 13.26
C PHE A 210 -0.91 -3.81 12.13
N SER A 211 -2.23 -3.58 12.34
CA SER A 211 -3.09 -2.88 11.38
C SER A 211 -2.54 -1.50 10.99
N THR A 212 -2.01 -0.76 11.97
CA THR A 212 -1.40 0.55 11.75
C THR A 212 -0.08 0.44 10.98
N LEU A 213 0.78 -0.53 11.32
CA LEU A 213 2.03 -0.78 10.59
C LEU A 213 1.76 -1.18 9.13
N PHE A 214 0.80 -2.07 8.90
CA PHE A 214 0.34 -2.46 7.57
C PHE A 214 -0.09 -1.24 6.76
N LEU A 215 -1.08 -0.47 7.26
CA LEU A 215 -1.63 0.66 6.51
C LEU A 215 -0.59 1.75 6.20
N VAL A 216 0.51 1.85 6.97
CA VAL A 216 1.63 2.74 6.67
C VAL A 216 2.61 2.13 5.66
N LYS A 217 3.12 0.91 5.86
CA LYS A 217 4.06 0.27 4.90
C LYS A 217 3.40 0.06 3.53
N ASP A 218 2.12 -0.32 3.48
CA ASP A 218 1.37 -0.43 2.23
C ASP A 218 1.18 0.93 1.53
N SER A 219 0.97 2.01 2.29
CA SER A 219 0.91 3.37 1.72
C SER A 219 2.25 3.79 1.10
N LEU A 220 3.38 3.44 1.73
CA LEU A 220 4.72 3.64 1.17
C LEU A 220 4.95 2.77 -0.07
N ALA A 221 4.67 1.46 0.02
CA ALA A 221 4.88 0.50 -1.06
C ALA A 221 4.08 0.87 -2.32
N ALA A 222 2.80 1.23 -2.16
CA ALA A 222 1.95 1.66 -3.26
C ALA A 222 2.40 3.02 -3.85
N MET A 223 2.94 3.95 -3.03
CA MET A 223 3.53 5.20 -3.51
C MET A 223 4.81 4.95 -4.33
N LEU A 224 5.71 4.07 -3.86
CA LEU A 224 6.91 3.64 -4.57
C LEU A 224 6.55 2.95 -5.90
N GLU A 225 5.51 2.10 -5.89
CA GLU A 225 5.06 1.39 -7.08
C GLU A 225 4.50 2.34 -8.15
N ALA A 226 3.65 3.30 -7.76
CA ALA A 226 3.11 4.32 -8.66
C ALA A 226 4.21 5.27 -9.20
N ALA A 227 5.34 5.38 -8.50
CA ALA A 227 6.51 6.11 -8.95
C ALA A 227 7.40 5.34 -9.95
N GLY A 228 7.15 4.04 -10.13
CA GLY A 228 8.03 3.14 -10.89
C GLY A 228 9.23 2.59 -10.09
N CYS A 229 9.33 2.86 -8.79
CA CYS A 229 10.37 2.33 -7.90
C CYS A 229 10.07 0.87 -7.48
N LEU A 230 9.89 -0.01 -8.47
CA LEU A 230 9.32 -1.36 -8.30
C LEU A 230 10.14 -2.28 -7.38
N GLU A 231 11.48 -2.28 -7.46
CA GLU A 231 12.33 -3.10 -6.57
C GLU A 231 12.26 -2.65 -5.10
N ASP A 232 11.96 -1.37 -4.84
CA ASP A 232 11.76 -0.86 -3.48
C ASP A 232 10.34 -1.18 -2.99
N ALA A 233 9.32 -1.02 -3.84
CA ALA A 233 7.95 -1.43 -3.52
C ALA A 233 7.86 -2.94 -3.20
N LEU A 234 8.56 -3.78 -3.97
CA LEU A 234 8.67 -5.23 -3.71
C LEU A 234 9.30 -5.50 -2.35
N ARG A 235 10.37 -4.75 -2.00
CA ARG A 235 11.04 -4.86 -0.70
C ARG A 235 10.14 -4.45 0.45
N GLU A 236 9.36 -3.37 0.32
CA GLU A 236 8.41 -2.96 1.37
C GLU A 236 7.36 -4.03 1.65
N TYR A 237 6.83 -4.70 0.62
CA TYR A 237 5.88 -5.81 0.81
C TYR A 237 6.55 -7.08 1.39
N SER A 238 7.79 -7.39 1.03
CA SER A 238 8.53 -8.51 1.65
C SER A 238 8.97 -8.22 3.09
N GLU A 239 9.35 -6.97 3.41
CA GLU A 239 9.58 -6.53 4.79
C GLU A 239 8.29 -6.60 5.62
N LEU A 240 7.15 -6.20 5.04
CA LEU A 240 5.84 -6.28 5.69
C LEU A 240 5.38 -7.73 5.94
N GLU A 241 5.63 -8.64 5.00
CA GLU A 241 5.38 -10.08 5.17
C GLU A 241 6.22 -10.66 6.32
N ALA A 242 7.52 -10.35 6.38
CA ALA A 242 8.38 -10.77 7.49
C ALA A 242 7.89 -10.20 8.84
N CYS A 243 7.47 -8.93 8.89
CA CYS A 243 6.88 -8.32 10.08
C CYS A 243 5.57 -9.00 10.50
N TYR A 244 4.74 -9.44 9.55
CA TYR A 244 3.51 -10.18 9.81
C TYR A 244 3.80 -11.58 10.38
N SER A 245 4.74 -12.32 9.77
CA SER A 245 5.17 -13.63 10.28
C SER A 245 5.74 -13.53 11.70
N GLU A 246 6.55 -12.51 12.00
CA GLU A 246 7.06 -12.27 13.36
C GLU A 246 5.92 -11.91 14.33
N ALA A 247 4.97 -11.08 13.91
CA ALA A 247 3.82 -10.67 14.74
C ALA A 247 2.85 -11.83 15.03
N ILE A 248 2.69 -12.79 14.10
CA ILE A 248 1.94 -14.03 14.35
C ILE A 248 2.72 -14.97 15.30
N ALA A 249 4.02 -15.17 15.05
CA ALA A 249 4.85 -16.08 15.84
C ALA A 249 5.04 -15.62 17.30
N ASN A 250 5.08 -14.31 17.55
CA ASN A 250 5.13 -13.73 18.89
C ASN A 250 3.80 -13.79 19.66
N GLY A 251 2.70 -14.18 19.01
CA GLY A 251 1.36 -14.23 19.61
C GLY A 251 0.72 -12.84 19.83
N GLY A 252 -0.14 -12.74 20.83
CA GLY A 252 -0.89 -11.51 21.13
C GLY A 252 -2.09 -11.28 20.19
N ALA A 253 -2.58 -10.04 20.13
CA ALA A 253 -3.87 -9.70 19.52
C ALA A 253 -4.02 -10.19 18.06
N LEU A 254 -3.00 -10.01 17.22
CA LEU A 254 -3.04 -10.43 15.81
C LEU A 254 -3.21 -11.95 15.65
N ALA A 255 -2.50 -12.74 16.47
CA ALA A 255 -2.59 -14.20 16.45
C ALA A 255 -3.88 -14.72 17.11
N ALA A 256 -4.47 -13.96 18.02
CA ALA A 256 -5.75 -14.27 18.67
C ALA A 256 -6.98 -14.02 17.80
N HIS A 257 -6.85 -13.26 16.69
CA HIS A 257 -7.94 -13.13 15.72
C HIS A 257 -8.14 -14.43 14.91
N PRO A 258 -9.39 -14.82 14.62
CA PRO A 258 -9.68 -15.95 13.74
C PRO A 258 -8.94 -15.88 12.41
N PHE A 259 -8.62 -17.05 11.85
CA PHE A 259 -7.91 -17.14 10.57
C PHE A 259 -8.75 -16.57 9.41
N GLY A 260 -10.07 -16.82 9.39
CA GLY A 260 -10.96 -16.54 8.26
C GLY A 260 -10.93 -17.65 7.21
N GLY A 261 -11.59 -17.45 6.05
CA GLY A 261 -11.80 -18.50 5.05
C GLY A 261 -13.20 -19.12 5.09
N ASP A 262 -14.12 -18.50 5.82
CA ASP A 262 -15.51 -18.92 6.04
C ASP A 262 -16.55 -18.03 5.34
N GLU A 263 -16.11 -16.99 4.62
CA GLU A 263 -17.02 -16.10 3.87
C GLU A 263 -17.31 -16.61 2.45
N PRO A 264 -18.52 -16.36 1.89
CA PRO A 264 -18.84 -16.74 0.52
C PRO A 264 -17.85 -16.16 -0.50
N GLY A 265 -17.22 -17.02 -1.31
CA GLY A 265 -16.20 -16.63 -2.28
C GLY A 265 -14.75 -16.82 -1.80
N ASP A 266 -14.51 -17.16 -0.53
CA ASP A 266 -13.17 -17.53 -0.05
C ASP A 266 -12.65 -18.84 -0.67
N ASP A 267 -13.49 -19.61 -1.36
CA ASP A 267 -13.10 -20.74 -2.21
C ASP A 267 -12.32 -20.33 -3.47
N GLN A 268 -12.37 -19.04 -3.85
CA GLN A 268 -11.64 -18.49 -4.99
C GLN A 268 -10.41 -17.72 -4.54
N ALA A 269 -9.23 -18.16 -4.98
CA ALA A 269 -7.96 -17.64 -4.49
C ALA A 269 -7.62 -16.28 -5.11
N CYS A 270 -7.45 -15.24 -4.29
CA CYS A 270 -7.25 -13.87 -4.77
C CYS A 270 -5.78 -13.53 -5.12
N LEU A 271 -4.96 -14.54 -5.46
CA LEU A 271 -3.49 -14.45 -5.61
C LEU A 271 -2.97 -13.41 -6.62
N LEU A 272 -3.81 -12.93 -7.54
CA LEU A 272 -3.47 -11.89 -8.52
C LEU A 272 -4.57 -10.83 -8.69
N THR A 273 -5.64 -10.95 -7.91
CA THR A 273 -6.90 -10.19 -8.02
C THR A 273 -7.28 -9.47 -6.73
N ALA A 274 -6.58 -9.72 -5.61
CA ALA A 274 -6.83 -9.09 -4.32
C ALA A 274 -6.88 -7.56 -4.43
N ALA A 275 -8.07 -6.99 -4.29
CA ALA A 275 -8.26 -5.56 -4.46
C ALA A 275 -7.70 -4.80 -3.25
N TRP A 276 -6.74 -3.92 -3.53
CA TRP A 276 -6.08 -3.08 -2.55
C TRP A 276 -7.06 -2.30 -1.65
N ARG A 277 -8.15 -1.80 -2.24
CA ARG A 277 -9.26 -1.13 -1.54
C ARG A 277 -10.00 -2.05 -0.56
N GLU A 278 -10.31 -3.27 -0.97
CA GLU A 278 -11.08 -4.23 -0.13
C GLU A 278 -10.24 -4.68 1.07
N MET A 279 -8.93 -4.90 0.86
CA MET A 279 -8.01 -5.18 1.95
C MET A 279 -7.99 -4.03 2.96
N ARG A 280 -7.81 -2.78 2.52
CA ARG A 280 -7.73 -1.61 3.42
C ARG A 280 -9.07 -1.29 4.09
N GLY A 281 -10.19 -1.47 3.38
CA GLY A 281 -11.54 -1.36 3.92
C GLY A 281 -11.79 -2.37 5.05
N SER A 282 -11.55 -3.65 4.80
CA SER A 282 -11.77 -4.72 5.79
C SER A 282 -10.96 -4.54 7.08
N VAL A 283 -9.74 -3.97 6.99
CA VAL A 283 -8.91 -3.64 8.17
C VAL A 283 -9.46 -2.44 8.96
N HIS A 284 -10.09 -1.48 8.29
CA HIS A 284 -10.75 -0.36 8.96
C HIS A 284 -12.03 -0.81 9.67
N GLU A 285 -12.88 -1.60 8.97
CA GLU A 285 -14.14 -2.12 9.47
C GLU A 285 -13.97 -3.08 10.66
N ARG A 286 -12.94 -3.95 10.62
CA ARG A 286 -12.69 -4.97 11.65
C ARG A 286 -11.70 -4.51 12.72
N GLY A 287 -11.06 -3.36 12.55
CA GLY A 287 -9.92 -2.86 13.34
C GLY A 287 -8.64 -3.71 13.23
N ALA A 288 -8.71 -4.87 12.60
CA ALA A 288 -7.74 -5.96 12.63
C ALA A 288 -7.49 -6.51 11.22
N VAL A 289 -6.36 -7.19 11.05
CA VAL A 289 -5.95 -7.75 9.76
C VAL A 289 -6.48 -9.19 9.60
N PRO A 290 -7.46 -9.45 8.71
CA PRO A 290 -8.00 -10.81 8.50
C PRO A 290 -6.93 -11.71 7.87
N GLN A 291 -6.52 -12.76 8.59
CA GLN A 291 -5.30 -13.52 8.26
C GLN A 291 -5.34 -14.20 6.89
N PHE A 292 -6.44 -14.89 6.58
CA PHE A 292 -6.67 -15.62 5.34
C PHE A 292 -6.55 -14.73 4.09
N ARG A 293 -7.21 -13.57 4.08
CA ARG A 293 -7.15 -12.63 2.95
C ARG A 293 -5.85 -11.82 2.91
N PHE A 294 -5.28 -11.47 4.07
CA PHE A 294 -4.05 -10.67 4.11
C PHE A 294 -2.82 -11.41 3.54
N ARG A 295 -2.69 -12.71 3.82
CA ARG A 295 -1.60 -13.54 3.25
C ARG A 295 -1.68 -13.58 1.72
N GLN A 296 -2.89 -13.75 1.16
CA GLN A 296 -3.12 -13.74 -0.29
C GLN A 296 -2.90 -12.35 -0.89
N PHE A 297 -3.30 -11.28 -0.19
CA PHE A 297 -3.05 -9.90 -0.59
C PHE A 297 -1.55 -9.57 -0.66
N LEU A 298 -0.76 -9.96 0.34
CA LEU A 298 0.70 -9.79 0.33
C LEU A 298 1.34 -10.50 -0.87
N PHE A 299 0.95 -11.75 -1.14
CA PHE A 299 1.39 -12.47 -2.32
C PHE A 299 0.99 -11.75 -3.61
N ALA A 300 -0.27 -11.30 -3.72
CA ALA A 300 -0.77 -10.61 -4.90
C ALA A 300 -0.03 -9.29 -5.18
N CYS A 301 0.29 -8.51 -4.15
CA CYS A 301 1.11 -7.31 -4.29
C CYS A 301 2.53 -7.63 -4.79
N GLN A 302 3.22 -8.62 -4.19
CA GLN A 302 4.55 -9.03 -4.63
C GLN A 302 4.53 -9.57 -6.08
N ALA A 303 3.60 -10.47 -6.39
CA ALA A 303 3.45 -11.06 -7.72
C ALA A 303 3.14 -10.00 -8.78
N ARG A 304 2.20 -9.08 -8.51
CA ARG A 304 1.85 -7.96 -9.40
C ARG A 304 3.04 -7.04 -9.67
N ILE A 305 3.94 -6.82 -8.69
CA ILE A 305 5.18 -6.05 -8.89
C ILE A 305 6.22 -6.86 -9.69
N LEU A 306 6.40 -8.15 -9.41
CA LEU A 306 7.29 -9.03 -10.18
C LEU A 306 6.86 -9.16 -11.65
N LEU A 307 5.55 -9.17 -11.95
CA LEU A 307 5.03 -9.13 -13.32
C LEU A 307 5.36 -7.79 -14.00
N LYS A 308 5.24 -6.65 -13.30
CA LYS A 308 5.70 -5.34 -13.82
C LYS A 308 7.20 -5.33 -14.11
N LEU A 309 8.00 -5.95 -13.24
CA LEU A 309 9.46 -6.15 -13.38
C LEU A 309 9.87 -7.19 -14.45
N GLN A 310 8.93 -7.80 -15.18
CA GLN A 310 9.21 -8.87 -16.17
C GLN A 310 9.91 -10.10 -15.56
N ARG A 311 9.56 -10.48 -14.31
CA ARG A 311 10.09 -11.65 -13.58
C ARG A 311 9.04 -12.78 -13.40
N PRO A 312 8.38 -13.29 -14.46
CA PRO A 312 7.28 -14.26 -14.34
C PRO A 312 7.72 -15.62 -13.78
N THR A 313 8.96 -16.05 -14.06
CA THR A 313 9.53 -17.30 -13.51
C THR A 313 9.61 -17.29 -11.97
N GLU A 314 9.87 -16.12 -11.39
CA GLU A 314 9.90 -15.94 -9.93
C GLU A 314 8.49 -15.93 -9.33
N VAL A 315 7.48 -15.43 -10.06
CA VAL A 315 6.07 -15.54 -9.66
C VAL A 315 5.61 -17.00 -9.67
N ALA A 316 6.08 -17.81 -10.62
CA ALA A 316 5.82 -19.25 -10.65
C ALA A 316 6.45 -19.97 -9.43
N ASP A 317 7.74 -19.74 -9.17
CA ASP A 317 8.47 -20.36 -8.05
C ASP A 317 7.91 -19.95 -6.68
N ARG A 318 7.69 -18.64 -6.45
CA ARG A 318 7.03 -18.14 -5.23
C ARG A 318 5.60 -18.66 -5.12
N GLY A 319 4.86 -18.70 -6.23
CA GLY A 319 3.46 -19.15 -6.27
C GLY A 319 3.28 -20.60 -5.88
N MET A 320 4.10 -21.52 -6.43
CA MET A 320 4.08 -22.93 -6.04
C MET A 320 4.39 -23.12 -4.55
N LYS A 321 5.36 -22.38 -4.01
CA LYS A 321 5.70 -22.41 -2.58
C LYS A 321 4.59 -21.84 -1.70
N PHE A 322 3.96 -20.74 -2.13
CA PHE A 322 2.82 -20.15 -1.42
C PHE A 322 1.62 -21.09 -1.39
N VAL A 323 1.23 -21.68 -2.52
CA VAL A 323 0.08 -22.61 -2.58
C VAL A 323 0.30 -23.84 -1.71
N ALA A 324 1.51 -24.40 -1.70
CA ALA A 324 1.85 -25.52 -0.81
C ALA A 324 1.77 -25.11 0.67
N ALA A 325 2.46 -24.04 1.07
CA ALA A 325 2.50 -23.60 2.47
C ALA A 325 1.14 -23.12 3.00
N PHE A 326 0.35 -22.44 2.17
CA PHE A 326 -1.01 -22.01 2.53
C PHE A 326 -1.98 -23.20 2.55
N GLY A 327 -1.81 -24.19 1.65
CA GLY A 327 -2.60 -25.42 1.64
C GLY A 327 -2.49 -26.24 2.92
N GLU A 328 -1.34 -26.24 3.60
CA GLU A 328 -1.19 -26.84 4.94
C GLU A 328 -1.88 -26.00 6.03
N LEU A 329 -1.80 -24.66 5.98
CA LEU A 329 -2.54 -23.79 6.89
C LEU A 329 -4.07 -23.95 6.77
N LEU A 330 -4.57 -24.27 5.57
CA LEU A 330 -5.98 -24.62 5.34
C LEU A 330 -6.36 -26.02 5.85
N ALA A 331 -5.37 -26.87 6.16
CA ALA A 331 -5.58 -28.20 6.73
C ALA A 331 -5.65 -28.18 8.27
N ASP A 332 -4.84 -27.32 8.90
CA ASP A 332 -4.82 -27.13 10.35
C ASP A 332 -6.05 -26.35 10.87
N ALA A 333 -6.69 -25.54 10.01
CA ALA A 333 -7.84 -24.74 10.35
C ALA A 333 -9.18 -25.51 10.21
N GLN A 334 -10.12 -25.31 11.14
CA GLN A 334 -11.48 -25.83 11.02
C GLN A 334 -12.29 -25.02 9.99
N LEU A 335 -12.13 -25.37 8.72
CA LEU A 335 -12.75 -24.70 7.57
C LEU A 335 -13.83 -25.57 6.90
N PRO A 336 -14.70 -24.99 6.04
CA PRO A 336 -15.67 -25.75 5.25
C PRO A 336 -15.02 -26.90 4.45
N PRO A 337 -15.71 -28.04 4.29
CA PRO A 337 -15.19 -29.16 3.52
C PRO A 337 -14.99 -28.76 2.05
N GLN A 338 -14.03 -29.40 1.38
CA GLN A 338 -13.58 -29.09 0.01
C GLN A 338 -12.96 -27.68 -0.20
N LEU A 339 -12.93 -26.78 0.79
CA LEU A 339 -12.36 -25.44 0.64
C LEU A 339 -10.87 -25.51 0.27
N ARG A 340 -10.08 -26.36 0.94
CA ARG A 340 -8.64 -26.53 0.67
C ARG A 340 -8.39 -26.89 -0.80
N GLU A 341 -9.13 -27.86 -1.32
CA GLU A 341 -9.00 -28.35 -2.69
C GLU A 341 -9.48 -27.33 -3.72
N ALA A 342 -10.63 -26.68 -3.48
CA ALA A 342 -11.18 -25.65 -4.35
C ALA A 342 -10.26 -24.43 -4.44
N TRP A 343 -9.80 -23.94 -3.30
CA TRP A 343 -8.87 -22.82 -3.20
C TRP A 343 -7.54 -23.13 -3.89
N ALA A 344 -6.95 -24.31 -3.63
CA ALA A 344 -5.68 -24.69 -4.25
C ALA A 344 -5.79 -24.85 -5.78
N PHE A 345 -6.93 -25.36 -6.27
CA PHE A 345 -7.21 -25.41 -7.71
C PHE A 345 -7.36 -24.00 -8.31
N SER A 346 -8.15 -23.13 -7.68
CA SER A 346 -8.35 -21.73 -8.09
C SER A 346 -7.03 -20.93 -8.10
N ALA A 347 -6.17 -21.16 -7.10
CA ALA A 347 -4.85 -20.56 -6.97
C ALA A 347 -3.91 -20.98 -8.13
N CYS A 348 -3.80 -22.29 -8.38
CA CYS A 348 -3.00 -22.82 -9.49
C CYS A 348 -3.50 -22.32 -10.85
N MET A 349 -4.82 -22.32 -11.08
CA MET A 349 -5.41 -21.79 -12.31
C MET A 349 -5.12 -20.31 -12.50
N SER A 350 -5.23 -19.50 -11.45
CA SER A 350 -4.93 -18.06 -11.48
C SER A 350 -3.47 -17.77 -11.85
N LEU A 351 -2.53 -18.52 -11.26
CA LEU A 351 -1.11 -18.43 -11.61
C LEU A 351 -0.85 -18.83 -13.07
N VAL A 352 -1.40 -19.96 -13.53
CA VAL A 352 -1.24 -20.45 -14.91
C VAL A 352 -1.79 -19.45 -15.93
N ILE A 353 -2.99 -18.90 -15.72
CA ILE A 353 -3.63 -17.93 -16.63
C ILE A 353 -2.77 -16.66 -16.78
N ALA A 354 -2.21 -16.14 -15.69
CA ALA A 354 -1.40 -14.93 -15.73
C ALA A 354 -0.01 -15.16 -16.36
N LEU A 355 0.62 -16.31 -16.08
CA LEU A 355 1.94 -16.65 -16.62
C LEU A 355 1.87 -17.01 -18.10
N ALA A 356 0.82 -17.70 -18.55
CA ALA A 356 0.60 -18.02 -19.96
C ALA A 356 0.48 -16.76 -20.84
N ARG A 357 -0.09 -15.66 -20.32
CA ARG A 357 -0.17 -14.35 -21.01
C ARG A 357 1.19 -13.68 -21.24
N LEU A 358 2.26 -14.16 -20.61
CA LEU A 358 3.63 -13.66 -20.76
C LEU A 358 4.57 -14.68 -21.44
N ALA A 359 4.03 -15.79 -21.96
CA ALA A 359 4.83 -16.79 -22.65
C ALA A 359 5.31 -16.25 -24.03
N PRO A 360 6.63 -16.23 -24.31
CA PRO A 360 7.16 -15.76 -25.60
C PRO A 360 6.75 -16.73 -26.72
N GLY A 361 5.75 -16.32 -27.51
CA GLY A 361 5.13 -17.14 -28.55
C GLY A 361 3.65 -16.80 -28.81
N ALA A 362 2.97 -16.16 -27.85
CA ALA A 362 1.63 -15.64 -28.07
C ALA A 362 1.66 -14.47 -29.08
N SER A 363 1.10 -14.67 -30.28
CA SER A 363 1.01 -13.63 -31.31
C SER A 363 0.05 -12.50 -30.91
N PRO A 364 0.41 -11.21 -31.09
CA PRO A 364 -0.44 -10.08 -30.72
C PRO A 364 -1.57 -9.83 -31.73
N SER A 365 -2.50 -10.77 -31.85
CA SER A 365 -3.72 -10.62 -32.64
C SER A 365 -4.78 -9.85 -31.85
N THR A 366 -5.02 -8.60 -32.26
CA THR A 366 -5.92 -7.61 -31.62
C THR A 366 -5.32 -6.90 -30.41
N SER A 367 -5.34 -5.57 -30.44
CA SER A 367 -4.69 -4.69 -29.47
C SER A 367 -5.41 -4.66 -28.11
N PRO A 368 -4.73 -4.91 -26.99
CA PRO A 368 -5.32 -4.78 -25.66
C PRO A 368 -5.33 -3.32 -25.21
N SER A 369 -6.52 -2.73 -25.09
CA SER A 369 -6.72 -1.57 -24.23
C SER A 369 -6.53 -1.99 -22.77
N LEU A 370 -5.61 -1.35 -22.03
CA LEU A 370 -5.53 -1.53 -20.57
C LEU A 370 -6.70 -0.81 -19.88
N GLY A 371 -7.87 -1.44 -19.91
CA GLY A 371 -9.03 -1.11 -19.09
C GLY A 371 -9.31 -2.23 -18.07
N PRO A 372 -9.92 -1.94 -16.90
CA PRO A 372 -10.15 -2.93 -15.85
C PRO A 372 -11.37 -3.81 -16.15
N THR A 373 -11.24 -4.75 -17.10
CA THR A 373 -12.31 -5.70 -17.46
C THR A 373 -12.37 -6.89 -16.49
N VAL A 374 -12.85 -6.63 -15.27
CA VAL A 374 -13.10 -7.62 -14.21
C VAL A 374 -13.97 -8.80 -14.69
N SER A 375 -14.86 -8.55 -15.65
CA SER A 375 -15.82 -9.53 -16.17
C SER A 375 -15.21 -10.78 -16.80
N ASP A 376 -14.05 -10.68 -17.44
CA ASP A 376 -13.51 -11.77 -18.28
C ASP A 376 -12.80 -12.85 -17.43
N ALA A 377 -12.19 -12.44 -16.31
CA ALA A 377 -11.73 -13.37 -15.28
C ALA A 377 -12.92 -14.07 -14.61
N GLY A 378 -14.01 -13.33 -14.34
CA GLY A 378 -15.23 -13.88 -13.72
C GLY A 378 -15.85 -15.03 -14.53
N HIS A 379 -15.84 -14.95 -15.87
CA HIS A 379 -16.39 -16.03 -16.71
C HIS A 379 -15.58 -17.33 -16.65
N GLN A 380 -14.25 -17.24 -16.59
CA GLN A 380 -13.39 -18.43 -16.47
C GLN A 380 -13.35 -18.98 -15.03
N LEU A 381 -13.40 -18.12 -14.01
CA LEU A 381 -13.56 -18.54 -12.61
C LEU A 381 -14.92 -19.20 -12.36
N SER A 382 -16.01 -18.71 -12.95
CA SER A 382 -17.33 -19.37 -12.92
C SER A 382 -17.30 -20.76 -13.57
N THR A 383 -16.50 -20.93 -14.63
CA THR A 383 -16.27 -22.23 -15.27
C THR A 383 -15.46 -23.18 -14.38
N ALA A 384 -14.49 -22.66 -13.63
CA ALA A 384 -13.73 -23.41 -12.63
C ALA A 384 -14.62 -23.83 -11.44
N ALA A 385 -15.47 -22.93 -10.92
CA ALA A 385 -16.41 -23.21 -9.85
C ALA A 385 -17.45 -24.28 -10.24
N THR A 386 -18.01 -24.20 -11.45
CA THR A 386 -18.92 -25.26 -11.94
C THR A 386 -18.21 -26.59 -12.23
N LEU A 387 -16.90 -26.61 -12.49
CA LEU A 387 -16.12 -27.84 -12.51
C LEU A 387 -15.92 -28.42 -11.10
N ALA A 388 -15.57 -27.59 -10.12
CA ALA A 388 -15.45 -28.00 -8.72
C ALA A 388 -16.79 -28.54 -8.17
N GLU A 389 -17.91 -27.87 -8.41
CA GLU A 389 -19.25 -28.31 -7.99
C GLU A 389 -19.63 -29.67 -8.61
N ARG A 390 -19.23 -29.92 -9.87
CA ARG A 390 -19.46 -31.21 -10.54
C ARG A 390 -18.55 -32.33 -10.05
N LEU A 391 -17.37 -32.01 -9.49
CA LEU A 391 -16.47 -32.97 -8.84
C LEU A 391 -16.86 -33.24 -7.38
N GLY A 392 -17.51 -32.29 -6.71
CA GLY A 392 -17.98 -32.43 -5.32
C GLY A 392 -19.23 -33.30 -5.15
N ARG A 393 -19.94 -33.67 -6.22
CA ARG A 393 -21.12 -34.54 -6.14
C ARG A 393 -20.70 -36.01 -6.07
N PRO A 394 -21.08 -36.77 -5.01
CA PRO A 394 -20.78 -38.20 -4.94
C PRO A 394 -21.46 -38.95 -6.10
N LEU A 395 -20.72 -39.87 -6.73
CA LEU A 395 -21.19 -40.67 -7.86
C LEU A 395 -22.32 -41.62 -7.45
N GLN A 396 -23.56 -41.14 -7.48
CA GLN A 396 -24.74 -41.98 -7.48
C GLN A 396 -24.72 -42.85 -8.75
N ARG A 397 -24.28 -44.10 -8.60
CA ARG A 397 -24.44 -45.14 -9.62
C ARG A 397 -25.93 -45.41 -9.82
N SER A 398 -26.53 -44.76 -10.81
CA SER A 398 -27.87 -45.10 -11.28
C SER A 398 -27.84 -46.48 -11.94
N ALA A 399 -28.13 -47.51 -11.16
CA ALA A 399 -28.42 -48.86 -11.64
C ALA A 399 -29.94 -49.00 -11.78
N SER A 400 -30.53 -48.34 -12.79
CA SER A 400 -31.93 -48.51 -13.13
C SER A 400 -32.18 -49.94 -13.61
N ALA A 401 -33.14 -50.64 -13.00
CA ALA A 401 -33.45 -52.02 -13.32
C ALA A 401 -34.11 -52.13 -14.71
N GLY A 402 -33.57 -53.03 -15.56
CA GLY A 402 -34.20 -53.47 -16.80
C GLY A 402 -34.47 -54.97 -16.72
N ASN A 403 -35.74 -55.36 -16.63
CA ASN A 403 -36.16 -56.76 -16.71
C ASN A 403 -36.03 -57.31 -18.14
N ILE A 404 -35.58 -58.56 -18.28
CA ILE A 404 -36.01 -59.56 -19.30
C ILE A 404 -35.30 -60.89 -19.03
N GLY A 405 -36.00 -62.02 -19.23
CA GLY A 405 -35.38 -63.26 -19.73
C GLY A 405 -34.89 -64.31 -18.72
N ASP A 406 -35.75 -65.28 -18.45
CA ASP A 406 -35.46 -66.71 -18.23
C ASP A 406 -34.58 -67.24 -17.07
N SER A 407 -34.80 -68.53 -16.83
CA SER A 407 -34.10 -69.49 -15.97
C SER A 407 -34.02 -70.82 -16.76
N PRO A 408 -33.42 -71.93 -16.28
CA PRO A 408 -32.70 -72.15 -15.02
C PRO A 408 -31.31 -72.83 -15.20
N GLU A 409 -30.58 -73.05 -14.10
CA GLU A 409 -30.13 -74.41 -13.67
C GLU A 409 -29.21 -74.36 -12.42
N ARG A 410 -29.34 -75.38 -11.56
CA ARG A 410 -28.30 -76.12 -10.78
C ARG A 410 -26.99 -75.38 -10.37
N LYS A 411 -26.48 -75.45 -9.11
CA LYS A 411 -26.53 -76.57 -8.14
C LYS A 411 -25.90 -76.20 -6.77
N SER A 412 -26.13 -77.04 -5.74
CA SER A 412 -25.27 -77.30 -4.55
C SER A 412 -24.71 -76.16 -3.67
N ARG A 413 -25.43 -75.89 -2.57
CA ARG A 413 -25.00 -75.92 -1.14
C ARG A 413 -23.78 -76.84 -0.80
N PRO A 414 -23.18 -76.80 0.43
CA PRO A 414 -23.26 -75.80 1.54
C PRO A 414 -21.96 -75.58 2.39
N VAL A 415 -22.11 -74.85 3.52
CA VAL A 415 -21.62 -75.17 4.90
C VAL A 415 -20.29 -74.58 5.45
N ASN A 416 -20.44 -73.91 6.63
CA ASN A 416 -19.57 -73.67 7.81
C ASN A 416 -18.08 -73.25 7.68
N GLY A 417 -17.52 -72.48 8.61
CA GLY A 417 -18.13 -71.76 9.75
C GLY A 417 -17.16 -71.39 10.90
N SER A 418 -17.69 -70.62 11.86
CA SER A 418 -17.25 -70.45 13.28
C SER A 418 -15.83 -69.96 13.66
N ALA A 419 -15.83 -68.87 14.44
CA ALA A 419 -15.17 -68.71 15.75
C ALA A 419 -13.69 -68.24 15.90
N SER A 420 -13.55 -67.04 16.49
CA SER A 420 -12.50 -66.61 17.45
C SER A 420 -12.68 -67.34 18.83
N PRO A 421 -11.95 -67.09 19.96
CA PRO A 421 -11.10 -65.95 20.34
C PRO A 421 -9.83 -66.26 21.20
N SER A 422 -9.30 -65.26 21.92
CA SER A 422 -8.45 -65.32 23.14
C SER A 422 -6.94 -65.65 23.02
N ALA A 423 -6.04 -65.27 23.96
CA ALA A 423 -6.00 -64.14 24.94
C ALA A 423 -4.64 -64.05 25.71
N ARG A 424 -4.28 -62.84 26.20
CA ARG A 424 -3.53 -62.50 27.45
C ARG A 424 -2.03 -62.91 27.69
N SER A 425 -1.42 -62.13 28.61
CA SER A 425 -0.22 -62.40 29.46
C SER A 425 1.20 -62.38 28.85
N VAL A 426 2.29 -62.02 29.55
CA VAL A 426 2.54 -61.18 30.78
C VAL A 426 4.04 -60.75 30.78
N ALA A 427 4.47 -59.81 31.64
CA ALA A 427 5.82 -59.19 31.65
C ALA A 427 6.95 -59.98 32.35
N SER A 428 8.24 -59.61 32.12
CA SER A 428 9.29 -59.49 33.19
C SER A 428 10.69 -58.95 32.74
N THR A 429 11.09 -57.81 33.33
CA THR A 429 12.41 -57.39 33.87
C THR A 429 13.77 -58.04 33.47
N SER A 430 14.81 -57.21 33.18
CA SER A 430 15.94 -56.86 34.11
C SER A 430 17.34 -56.61 33.48
N THR A 431 18.11 -55.66 34.05
CA THR A 431 19.62 -55.53 34.09
C THR A 431 20.42 -55.37 32.77
N ALA A 432 21.64 -54.78 32.72
CA ALA A 432 22.51 -54.13 33.72
C ALA A 432 23.39 -53.01 33.10
N ALA A 433 24.01 -52.16 33.94
CA ALA A 433 25.21 -51.35 33.62
C ALA A 433 26.46 -51.97 34.30
N PRO A 434 27.70 -51.44 34.13
CA PRO A 434 28.20 -50.47 35.13
C PRO A 434 29.32 -49.48 34.66
N SER A 435 29.71 -48.56 35.56
CA SER A 435 31.09 -48.02 35.78
C SER A 435 31.73 -47.06 34.73
N GLU A 436 32.57 -46.04 35.01
CA GLU A 436 32.89 -45.04 36.10
C GLU A 436 34.18 -44.27 35.64
N ALA A 437 34.71 -43.15 36.16
CA ALA A 437 34.32 -42.03 37.05
C ALA A 437 35.42 -40.92 36.95
N SER A 438 35.39 -39.87 37.81
CA SER A 438 36.49 -38.89 38.11
C SER A 438 36.84 -37.87 37.00
N ASP A 439 37.20 -36.59 37.26
CA ASP A 439 37.23 -35.71 38.46
C ASP A 439 36.93 -34.25 38.02
N GLY A 440 36.48 -33.27 38.82
CA GLY A 440 37.16 -32.61 39.96
C GLY A 440 38.03 -31.42 39.47
N SER A 441 38.06 -30.19 39.99
CA SER A 441 37.48 -29.51 41.18
C SER A 441 37.54 -27.96 40.94
N SER A 442 36.63 -27.06 41.38
CA SER A 442 36.29 -26.51 42.71
C SER A 442 37.00 -25.17 43.10
N LEU A 443 36.36 -24.35 43.96
CA LEU A 443 36.86 -23.15 44.71
C LEU A 443 36.99 -21.78 43.95
N ARG A 444 36.76 -20.58 44.55
CA ARG A 444 35.86 -20.14 45.65
C ARG A 444 35.78 -18.58 45.82
N LEU A 445 34.61 -18.10 46.30
CA LEU A 445 34.34 -16.99 47.26
C LEU A 445 34.53 -15.46 46.95
N ASP A 446 33.76 -14.68 47.71
CA ASP A 446 33.88 -13.26 48.16
C ASP A 446 33.66 -12.05 47.21
N ALA A 447 33.15 -10.87 47.66
CA ALA A 447 32.29 -10.49 48.81
C ALA A 447 31.81 -9.01 48.70
N LEU A 448 30.92 -8.58 49.62
CA LEU A 448 30.46 -7.18 49.91
C LEU A 448 29.55 -6.50 48.84
N ARG A 449 28.37 -5.86 49.10
CA ARG A 449 27.56 -5.41 50.27
C ARG A 449 27.63 -3.90 50.61
N ALA A 450 26.67 -3.11 50.11
CA ALA A 450 26.22 -1.84 50.71
C ALA A 450 24.75 -1.53 50.34
N GLN A 451 24.03 -0.76 51.18
CA GLN A 451 22.65 -0.30 50.97
C GLN A 451 22.49 1.13 51.53
N ARG A 452 21.67 2.00 50.91
CA ARG A 452 20.43 2.63 51.46
C ARG A 452 19.97 3.88 50.66
N PRO A 453 18.70 4.34 50.81
CA PRO A 453 18.04 5.26 49.87
C PRO A 453 17.88 6.72 50.38
N VAL A 454 17.39 7.61 49.51
CA VAL A 454 17.03 9.00 49.85
C VAL A 454 15.59 9.35 49.40
N THR A 455 14.71 9.37 50.40
CA THR A 455 13.63 10.34 50.72
C THR A 455 12.86 11.11 49.63
N LEU A 456 11.51 11.05 49.73
CA LEU A 456 10.54 11.99 49.14
C LEU A 456 10.07 13.04 50.17
N PRO A 457 9.80 14.31 49.78
CA PRO A 457 9.01 15.28 50.56
C PRO A 457 7.54 15.34 50.10
N GLN A 458 6.67 15.96 50.93
CA GLN A 458 5.21 15.97 50.75
C GLN A 458 4.61 17.32 50.27
N ARG A 459 3.32 17.29 49.92
CA ARG A 459 2.44 18.46 49.69
C ARG A 459 2.32 19.39 50.91
N PRO A 460 2.07 20.70 50.68
CA PRO A 460 1.11 21.51 51.44
C PRO A 460 -0.23 21.65 50.68
N SER A 461 -1.21 22.35 51.27
CA SER A 461 -2.62 22.32 50.86
C SER A 461 -3.27 23.71 50.69
N ARG A 462 -4.21 23.80 49.73
CA ARG A 462 -5.34 24.77 49.59
C ARG A 462 -5.08 26.27 49.79
N LEU A 463 -5.43 27.05 48.77
CA LEU A 463 -6.37 28.19 48.90
C LEU A 463 -6.96 28.57 47.53
N ASP A 464 -8.11 29.23 47.55
CA ASP A 464 -8.97 29.71 46.45
C ASP A 464 -9.54 31.07 46.93
N PRO A 465 -10.12 31.96 46.10
CA PRO A 465 -10.30 31.90 44.64
C PRO A 465 -10.02 33.24 43.89
N SER A 466 -10.43 33.28 42.61
CA SER A 466 -10.91 34.45 41.84
C SER A 466 -9.95 35.24 40.92
N ALA A 467 -10.60 35.98 39.99
CA ALA A 467 -10.11 36.97 39.03
C ALA A 467 -9.54 36.51 37.67
N ASP A 468 -10.12 37.14 36.64
CA ASP A 468 -9.75 37.38 35.24
C ASP A 468 -9.34 36.29 34.22
N ARG A 469 -9.98 36.43 33.05
CA ARG A 469 -9.73 35.70 31.80
C ARG A 469 -8.69 36.43 30.94
N SER A 470 -8.15 35.68 29.98
CA SER A 470 -7.58 36.11 28.70
C SER A 470 -6.12 36.60 28.66
N ARG A 471 -5.21 35.67 28.32
CA ARG A 471 -4.56 35.62 26.99
C ARG A 471 -3.72 34.34 26.79
N LEU A 472 -3.87 33.76 25.59
CA LEU A 472 -2.87 33.01 24.79
C LEU A 472 -2.00 31.92 25.46
N GLY A 473 -2.12 30.68 24.98
CA GLY A 473 -1.15 29.60 25.22
C GLY A 473 -1.35 28.41 24.28
N ASN A 474 -0.35 28.10 23.44
CA ASN A 474 -0.34 26.92 22.59
C ASN A 474 0.02 25.66 23.40
N ALA A 475 -0.80 24.62 23.33
CA ALA A 475 -0.40 23.25 23.63
C ALA A 475 -1.24 22.29 22.77
N GLY A 476 -0.58 21.37 22.06
CA GLY A 476 -1.25 20.35 21.27
C GLY A 476 -1.48 19.08 22.09
N THR A 477 -2.70 18.55 22.06
CA THR A 477 -3.05 17.28 22.73
C THR A 477 -3.51 16.27 21.69
N TYR A 478 -2.93 15.09 21.71
CA TYR A 478 -3.36 13.96 20.88
C TYR A 478 -4.74 13.47 21.34
N LEU A 479 -5.68 13.33 20.41
CA LEU A 479 -6.90 12.57 20.64
C LEU A 479 -6.73 11.16 20.03
N TYR A 480 -6.80 10.15 20.89
CA TYR A 480 -6.93 8.76 20.48
C TYR A 480 -8.28 8.56 19.79
N LEU A 481 -8.30 7.74 18.73
CA LEU A 481 -9.54 7.25 18.15
C LEU A 481 -10.10 6.14 19.05
N GLN A 482 -11.31 6.35 19.59
CA GLN A 482 -12.21 5.25 19.95
C GLN A 482 -13.16 4.99 18.75
N PRO A 483 -13.66 3.75 18.59
CA PRO A 483 -14.39 3.35 17.40
C PRO A 483 -15.87 3.79 17.41
N LEU A 484 -16.34 4.20 16.23
CA LEU A 484 -17.73 4.25 15.77
C LEU A 484 -17.73 3.94 14.26
#